data_AF-A0A0W0TQA9-F1
#
_entry.id   AF-A0A0W0TQA9-F1
#
_cell.length_a   1.000
_cell.length_b   1.000
_cell.length_c   1.000
_cell.angle_alpha   90.00
_cell.angle_beta   90.00
_cell.angle_gamma   90.00
#
_symmetry.space_group_name_H-M   'P 1'
#
loop_
_entity.id
_entity.type
_entity.pdbx_description
1 polymer ?
#
loop_
_entity_poly.entity_id
_entity_poly.type
_entity_poly.pdbx_seq_one_letter_code
_entity_poly.pdbx_strand_id
1 'polypeptide(L)'
;MTYQFNPHAHVKIWLSKDKDSFLNLENILRLLTVRDNNPNDTIHFVYDSLLLSEQAQRELAYFCKKCNLHPVDVRSDVFPVCKTENEKKLIELYENEILHIHEGGNLAAASDILRWLSPVYERGTYTDFDTYLNTSSLPQFIPVEKPLLFHIGSIIHPDGLECIALNTDTIAVIDSQAASEQINTIQEDLIKACKRQPQTPADTTISQRLAEIAAQYKQYKLNPEALTVANYNLVRKLAELSAGKTIVETRQAILSLTLQQLSVYMTSDDDMPDEIRSQLLKESVIYTTGPGVIPPKNN
;
A
#
# COMPACT_ATOMS: atom_id res chain seq x y z
N MET A 1 -29.21 -0.84 11.18
CA MET A 1 -29.06 0.55 10.68
C MET A 1 -28.23 0.47 9.41
N THR A 2 -28.63 1.15 8.34
CA THR A 2 -27.92 1.14 7.05
C THR A 2 -27.24 2.49 6.84
N TYR A 3 -25.97 2.47 6.41
CA TYR A 3 -25.21 3.67 6.06
C TYR A 3 -25.31 3.93 4.56
N GLN A 4 -25.11 5.18 4.14
CA GLN A 4 -25.20 5.59 2.73
C GLN A 4 -23.78 5.84 2.19
N PHE A 5 -23.23 4.83 1.52
CA PHE A 5 -21.92 4.91 0.90
C PHE A 5 -21.98 5.73 -0.39
N ASN A 6 -21.10 6.73 -0.54
CA ASN A 6 -20.94 7.49 -1.78
C ASN A 6 -19.76 6.92 -2.60
N PRO A 7 -20.02 6.21 -3.71
CA PRO A 7 -18.95 5.68 -4.55
C PRO A 7 -18.28 6.76 -5.42
N HIS A 8 -18.78 8.00 -5.46
CA HIS A 8 -18.31 9.06 -6.38
C HIS A 8 -17.28 10.02 -5.77
N ALA A 9 -16.78 9.72 -4.57
CA ALA A 9 -15.74 10.50 -3.90
C ALA A 9 -14.52 9.63 -3.62
N HIS A 10 -13.36 10.05 -4.10
CA HIS A 10 -12.13 9.27 -4.12
C HIS A 10 -10.98 10.02 -3.47
N VAL A 11 -10.07 9.27 -2.87
CA VAL A 11 -8.81 9.75 -2.32
C VAL A 11 -7.67 8.96 -2.94
N LYS A 12 -6.71 9.68 -3.54
CA LYS A 12 -5.46 9.16 -4.06
C LYS A 12 -4.30 9.82 -3.30
N ILE A 13 -3.44 9.03 -2.69
CA ILE A 13 -2.30 9.53 -1.92
C ILE A 13 -1.02 9.28 -2.70
N TRP A 14 -0.21 10.31 -2.91
CA TRP A 14 1.11 10.17 -3.50
C TRP A 14 2.14 11.03 -2.78
N LEU A 15 3.17 10.38 -2.26
CA LEU A 15 4.32 11.01 -1.63
C LEU A 15 5.50 10.82 -2.57
N SER A 16 6.01 11.91 -3.15
CA SER A 16 7.10 11.79 -4.12
C SER A 16 8.43 11.53 -3.45
N LYS A 17 9.20 10.60 -4.00
CA LYS A 17 10.62 10.40 -3.67
C LYS A 17 11.55 11.34 -4.44
N ASP A 18 11.05 11.94 -5.52
CA ASP A 18 11.79 12.83 -6.40
C ASP A 18 11.24 14.25 -6.23
N LYS A 19 12.07 15.16 -5.73
CA LYS A 19 11.65 16.54 -5.45
C LYS A 19 11.23 17.29 -6.70
N ASP A 20 11.75 16.92 -7.87
CA ASP A 20 11.47 17.63 -9.12
C ASP A 20 10.37 16.96 -9.95
N SER A 21 9.73 15.92 -9.42
CA SER A 21 8.62 15.21 -10.06
C SER A 21 7.48 15.01 -9.08
N PHE A 22 6.32 15.60 -9.34
CA PHE A 22 5.16 15.42 -8.46
C PHE A 22 4.53 14.02 -8.59
N LEU A 23 4.65 13.38 -9.75
CA LEU A 23 4.08 12.07 -10.05
C LEU A 23 4.83 11.44 -11.23
N ASN A 24 5.08 10.12 -11.17
CA ASN A 24 5.67 9.41 -12.29
C ASN A 24 4.68 9.23 -13.46
N LEU A 25 5.19 8.97 -14.66
CA LEU A 25 4.37 8.84 -15.87
C LEU A 25 3.31 7.73 -15.75
N GLU A 26 3.64 6.58 -15.17
CA GLU A 26 2.71 5.46 -15.00
C GLU A 26 1.47 5.88 -14.19
N ASN A 27 1.68 6.58 -13.07
CA ASN A 27 0.60 7.02 -12.21
C ASN A 27 -0.15 8.24 -12.76
N ILE A 28 0.49 9.07 -13.59
CA ILE A 28 -0.21 10.09 -14.39
C ILE A 28 -1.23 9.39 -15.32
N LEU A 29 -0.81 8.38 -16.07
CA LEU A 29 -1.69 7.66 -17.00
C LEU A 29 -2.84 6.93 -16.27
N ARG A 30 -2.56 6.32 -15.13
CA ARG A 30 -3.58 5.70 -14.28
C ARG A 30 -4.61 6.71 -13.79
N LEU A 31 -4.17 7.88 -13.33
CA LEU A 31 -5.06 8.92 -12.83
C LEU A 31 -5.91 9.55 -13.93
N LEU A 32 -5.34 9.74 -15.14
CA LEU A 32 -6.09 10.13 -16.33
C LEU A 32 -7.18 9.09 -16.66
N THR A 33 -6.83 7.81 -16.63
CA THR A 33 -7.80 6.71 -16.87
C THR A 33 -8.94 6.74 -15.84
N VAL A 34 -8.63 6.96 -14.55
CA VAL A 34 -9.65 7.10 -13.51
C VAL A 34 -10.55 8.31 -13.77
N ARG A 35 -9.98 9.45 -14.18
CA ARG A 35 -10.77 10.65 -14.52
C ARG A 35 -11.64 10.43 -15.76
N ASP A 36 -11.12 9.78 -16.80
CA ASP A 36 -11.87 9.50 -18.04
C ASP A 36 -13.06 8.56 -17.78
N ASN A 37 -12.85 7.53 -16.95
CA ASN A 37 -13.93 6.63 -16.54
C ASN A 37 -14.97 7.31 -15.64
N ASN A 38 -14.55 8.32 -14.87
CA ASN A 38 -15.38 8.95 -13.83
C ASN A 38 -15.33 10.49 -13.96
N PRO A 39 -15.85 11.07 -15.06
CA PRO A 39 -15.63 12.48 -15.40
C PRO A 39 -16.21 13.45 -14.37
N ASN A 40 -17.24 13.05 -13.64
CA ASN A 40 -17.96 13.89 -12.68
C ASN A 40 -17.60 13.61 -11.22
N ASP A 41 -16.81 12.57 -10.95
CA ASP A 41 -16.47 12.17 -9.59
C ASP A 41 -15.50 13.16 -8.95
N THR A 42 -15.59 13.29 -7.63
CA THR A 42 -14.64 14.08 -6.85
C THR A 42 -13.39 13.23 -6.58
N ILE A 43 -12.23 13.71 -7.00
CA ILE A 43 -10.96 13.02 -6.75
C ILE A 43 -10.05 13.97 -5.97
N HIS A 44 -9.74 13.59 -4.73
CA HIS A 44 -8.76 14.28 -3.89
C HIS A 44 -7.38 13.68 -4.12
N PHE A 45 -6.41 14.52 -4.50
CA PHE A 45 -5.01 14.15 -4.66
C PHE A 45 -4.25 14.64 -3.42
N VAL A 46 -3.96 13.73 -2.50
CA VAL A 46 -3.24 14.01 -1.26
C VAL A 46 -1.74 13.90 -1.51
N TYR A 47 -1.00 14.94 -1.14
CA TYR A 47 0.44 15.04 -1.33
C TYR A 47 1.11 15.79 -0.18
N ASP A 48 2.44 15.77 -0.15
CA ASP A 48 3.23 16.54 0.81
C ASP A 48 4.06 17.59 0.07
N SER A 49 3.74 18.87 0.30
CA SER A 49 4.48 19.99 -0.32
C SER A 49 5.96 20.04 0.07
N LEU A 50 6.34 19.50 1.24
CA LEU A 50 7.74 19.43 1.69
C LEU A 50 8.57 18.49 0.79
N LEU A 51 7.93 17.51 0.17
CA LEU A 51 8.59 16.54 -0.70
C LEU A 51 8.80 17.05 -2.14
N LEU A 52 8.33 18.26 -2.46
CA LEU A 52 8.33 18.80 -3.82
C LEU A 52 9.05 20.14 -3.92
N SER A 53 9.82 20.34 -4.98
CA SER A 53 10.33 21.65 -5.35
C SER A 53 9.18 22.57 -5.77
N GLU A 54 9.38 23.89 -5.71
CA GLU A 54 8.35 24.85 -6.12
C GLU A 54 7.89 24.62 -7.57
N GLN A 55 8.79 24.16 -8.43
CA GLN A 55 8.47 23.83 -9.81
C GLN A 55 7.52 22.64 -9.89
N ALA A 56 7.84 21.53 -9.20
CA ALA A 56 6.97 20.37 -9.14
C ALA A 56 5.60 20.69 -8.50
N GLN A 57 5.56 21.59 -7.51
CA GLN A 57 4.30 22.06 -6.92
C GLN A 57 3.45 22.86 -7.94
N ARG A 58 4.07 23.72 -8.75
CA ARG A 58 3.37 24.44 -9.83
C ARG A 58 2.84 23.48 -10.90
N GLU A 59 3.62 22.46 -11.25
CA GLU A 59 3.21 21.42 -12.20
C GLU A 59 2.05 20.58 -11.68
N LEU A 60 2.09 20.16 -10.42
CA LEU A 60 0.99 19.49 -9.74
C LEU A 60 -0.28 20.35 -9.76
N ALA A 61 -0.18 21.62 -9.37
CA ALA A 61 -1.32 22.53 -9.35
C ALA A 61 -1.94 22.70 -10.75
N TYR A 62 -1.10 22.83 -11.78
CA TYR A 62 -1.55 22.87 -13.18
C TYR A 62 -2.23 21.56 -13.60
N PHE A 63 -1.64 20.41 -13.27
CA PHE A 63 -2.17 19.09 -13.58
C PHE A 63 -3.52 18.85 -12.91
N CYS A 64 -3.64 19.14 -11.61
CA CYS A 64 -4.89 19.03 -10.86
C CYS A 64 -5.97 19.93 -11.46
N LYS A 65 -5.66 21.18 -11.81
CA LYS A 65 -6.61 22.08 -12.47
C LYS A 65 -7.08 21.52 -13.82
N LYS A 66 -6.15 21.01 -14.64
CA LYS A 66 -6.46 20.46 -15.97
C LYS A 66 -7.33 19.20 -15.89
N CYS A 67 -7.08 18.34 -14.90
CA CYS A 67 -7.78 17.06 -14.73
C CYS A 67 -8.95 17.15 -13.75
N ASN A 68 -9.34 18.36 -13.33
CA ASN A 68 -10.38 18.61 -12.33
C ASN A 68 -10.20 17.78 -11.04
N LEU A 69 -8.99 17.79 -10.47
CA LEU A 69 -8.66 17.13 -9.21
C LEU A 69 -8.56 18.17 -8.09
N HIS A 70 -8.88 17.76 -6.87
CA HIS A 70 -8.73 18.58 -5.68
C HIS A 70 -7.39 18.27 -5.01
N PRO A 71 -6.35 19.12 -5.16
CA PRO A 71 -5.11 18.94 -4.44
C PRO A 71 -5.35 19.13 -2.93
N VAL A 72 -4.75 18.27 -2.11
CA VAL A 72 -4.82 18.33 -0.64
C VAL A 72 -3.39 18.18 -0.12
N ASP A 73 -2.83 19.26 0.39
CA ASP A 73 -1.49 19.24 0.98
C ASP A 73 -1.56 18.83 2.45
N VAL A 74 -0.84 17.77 2.82
CA VAL A 74 -0.88 17.27 4.21
C VAL A 74 -0.42 18.34 5.21
N ARG A 75 0.48 19.24 4.80
CA ARG A 75 1.06 20.26 5.68
C ARG A 75 0.07 21.36 6.04
N SER A 76 -0.73 21.79 5.08
CA SER A 76 -1.64 22.93 5.24
C SER A 76 -3.10 22.52 5.41
N ASP A 77 -3.53 21.41 4.80
CA ASP A 77 -4.94 21.01 4.75
C ASP A 77 -5.29 19.83 5.67
N VAL A 78 -4.31 19.03 6.12
CA VAL A 78 -4.55 17.82 6.93
C VAL A 78 -4.07 17.98 8.36
N PHE A 79 -2.78 18.19 8.58
CA PHE A 79 -2.20 18.19 9.93
C PHE A 79 -2.80 19.25 10.86
N PRO A 80 -3.05 20.50 10.43
CA PRO A 80 -3.59 21.53 11.32
C PRO A 80 -5.01 21.23 11.83
N VAL A 81 -5.75 20.35 11.16
CA VAL A 81 -7.15 20.04 11.49
C VAL A 81 -7.34 18.67 12.14
N CYS A 82 -6.29 17.87 12.28
CA CYS A 82 -6.28 16.65 13.10
C CYS A 82 -6.45 16.99 14.59
N LYS A 83 -7.41 16.36 15.27
CA LYS A 83 -7.81 16.78 16.63
C LYS A 83 -7.44 15.77 17.70
N THR A 84 -7.49 14.49 17.38
CA THR A 84 -7.33 13.42 18.38
C THR A 84 -5.86 13.22 18.75
N GLU A 85 -5.61 12.72 19.96
CA GLU A 85 -4.25 12.40 20.39
C GLU A 85 -3.60 11.27 19.57
N ASN A 86 -4.41 10.34 19.03
CA ASN A 86 -3.90 9.29 18.15
C ASN A 86 -3.47 9.86 16.79
N GLU A 87 -4.26 10.76 16.20
CA GLU A 87 -3.85 11.43 14.95
C GLU A 87 -2.57 12.25 15.14
N LYS A 88 -2.40 12.96 16.26
CA LYS A 88 -1.17 13.70 16.55
C LYS A 88 0.05 12.77 16.62
N LYS A 89 -0.07 11.63 17.30
CA LYS A 89 0.99 10.60 17.35
C LYS A 89 1.26 9.99 15.98
N LEU A 90 0.23 9.77 15.17
CA LEU A 90 0.38 9.30 13.81
C LEU A 90 1.11 10.33 12.94
N ILE A 91 0.82 11.62 13.10
CA ILE A 91 1.57 12.70 12.43
C ILE A 91 3.05 12.64 12.85
N GLU A 92 3.37 12.50 14.14
CA GLU A 92 4.76 12.36 14.58
C GLU A 92 5.49 11.17 13.93
N LEU A 93 4.79 10.04 13.79
CA LEU A 93 5.32 8.85 13.09
C LEU A 93 5.50 9.10 11.60
N TYR A 94 4.52 9.74 10.95
CA TYR A 94 4.64 10.17 9.56
C TYR A 94 5.86 11.07 9.35
N GLU A 95 6.05 12.09 10.19
CA GLU A 95 7.20 12.99 10.09
C GLU A 95 8.51 12.22 10.28
N ASN A 96 8.53 11.22 11.16
CA ASN A 96 9.70 10.37 11.34
C ASN A 96 10.04 9.59 10.05
N GLU A 97 9.04 9.01 9.38
CA GLU A 97 9.22 8.33 8.09
C GLU A 97 9.76 9.29 7.02
N ILE A 98 9.22 10.52 6.95
CA ILE A 98 9.64 11.53 5.96
C ILE A 98 11.06 12.06 6.22
N LEU A 99 11.41 12.37 7.48
CA LEU A 99 12.72 12.91 7.83
C LEU A 99 13.85 11.90 7.59
N HIS A 100 13.56 10.61 7.68
CA HIS A 100 14.54 9.54 7.58
C HIS A 100 14.43 8.73 6.27
N ILE A 101 13.85 9.29 5.18
CA ILE A 101 13.71 8.59 3.88
C ILE A 101 15.03 7.97 3.39
N HIS A 102 16.18 8.60 3.67
CA HIS A 102 17.50 8.10 3.28
C HIS A 102 18.17 7.19 4.33
N GLU A 103 17.52 7.00 5.47
CA GLU A 103 18.03 6.26 6.64
C GLU A 103 17.11 5.08 7.04
N GLY A 104 16.16 4.73 6.18
CA GLY A 104 15.25 3.60 6.38
C GLY A 104 13.77 3.96 6.48
N GLY A 105 13.45 5.25 6.50
CA GLY A 105 12.08 5.75 6.38
C GLY A 105 11.44 5.36 5.04
N ASN A 106 10.12 5.20 5.05
CA ASN A 106 9.37 4.58 3.97
C ASN A 106 8.12 5.39 3.63
N LEU A 107 8.09 5.92 2.40
CA LEU A 107 6.93 6.66 1.86
C LEU A 107 5.66 5.80 1.80
N ALA A 108 5.76 4.48 1.64
CA ALA A 108 4.60 3.60 1.69
C ALA A 108 4.01 3.52 3.11
N ALA A 109 4.86 3.40 4.12
CA ALA A 109 4.41 3.42 5.52
C ALA A 109 3.81 4.79 5.90
N ALA A 110 4.43 5.88 5.43
CA ALA A 110 3.88 7.22 5.56
C ALA A 110 2.49 7.35 4.88
N SER A 111 2.32 6.78 3.69
CA SER A 111 1.01 6.70 3.02
C SER A 111 -0.01 5.92 3.85
N ASP A 112 0.37 4.76 4.41
CA ASP A 112 -0.50 3.95 5.26
C ASP A 112 -0.99 4.74 6.47
N ILE A 113 -0.13 5.56 7.09
CA ILE A 113 -0.50 6.45 8.20
C ILE A 113 -1.55 7.48 7.76
N LEU A 114 -1.33 8.14 6.61
CA LEU A 114 -2.24 9.19 6.12
C LEU A 114 -3.67 8.69 5.89
N ARG A 115 -3.84 7.42 5.47
CA ARG A 115 -5.16 6.79 5.27
C ARG A 115 -6.03 6.78 6.53
N TRP A 116 -5.42 6.93 7.71
CA TRP A 116 -6.10 6.86 9.00
C TRP A 116 -6.22 8.20 9.72
N LEU A 117 -5.95 9.32 9.04
CA LEU A 117 -6.22 10.66 9.55
C LEU A 117 -7.62 11.11 9.10
N SER A 118 -8.45 11.63 10.02
CA SER A 118 -9.82 12.06 9.71
C SER A 118 -9.92 13.01 8.53
N PRO A 119 -9.04 14.02 8.36
CA PRO A 119 -9.14 14.93 7.23
C PRO A 119 -8.81 14.27 5.89
N VAL A 120 -8.34 13.02 5.88
CA VAL A 120 -8.07 12.20 4.69
C VAL A 120 -9.23 11.23 4.46
N TYR A 121 -9.53 10.34 5.41
CA TYR A 121 -10.55 9.29 5.18
C TYR A 121 -11.97 9.83 5.08
N GLU A 122 -12.26 11.03 5.61
CA GLU A 122 -13.59 11.65 5.48
C GLU A 122 -13.82 12.27 4.09
N ARG A 123 -12.80 12.31 3.22
CA ARG A 123 -12.89 12.88 1.86
C ARG A 123 -13.45 11.91 0.82
N GLY A 124 -13.50 10.63 1.12
CA GLY A 124 -14.01 9.61 0.21
C GLY A 124 -13.29 8.27 0.35
N THR A 125 -13.46 7.43 -0.67
CA THR A 125 -12.84 6.10 -0.73
C THR A 125 -11.37 6.22 -1.09
N TYR A 126 -10.50 5.79 -0.20
CA TYR A 126 -9.09 5.59 -0.52
C TYR A 126 -8.95 4.43 -1.50
N THR A 127 -8.15 4.61 -2.55
CA THR A 127 -7.71 3.53 -3.45
C THR A 127 -6.27 3.72 -3.89
N ASP A 128 -5.50 2.64 -3.98
CA ASP A 128 -4.16 2.67 -4.59
C ASP A 128 -4.24 3.12 -6.07
N PHE A 129 -3.13 3.62 -6.62
CA PHE A 129 -3.12 4.15 -8.00
C PHE A 129 -3.35 3.07 -9.07
N ASP A 130 -2.99 1.82 -8.78
CA ASP A 130 -3.15 0.68 -9.69
C ASP A 130 -4.50 -0.03 -9.56
N THR A 131 -5.32 0.37 -8.59
CA THR A 131 -6.69 -0.14 -8.45
C THR A 131 -7.57 0.40 -9.58
N TYR A 132 -8.15 -0.51 -10.36
CA TYR A 132 -9.13 -0.16 -11.39
C TYR A 132 -10.38 0.42 -10.73
N LEU A 133 -10.81 1.59 -11.23
CA LEU A 133 -11.93 2.33 -10.66
C LEU A 133 -12.85 2.85 -11.78
N ASN A 134 -14.08 2.34 -11.80
CA ASN A 134 -15.16 2.83 -12.66
C ASN A 134 -16.48 2.75 -11.89
N THR A 135 -16.99 3.91 -11.53
CA THR A 135 -18.20 4.14 -10.73
C THR A 135 -19.29 4.80 -11.57
N SER A 136 -19.06 5.04 -12.87
CA SER A 136 -19.98 5.75 -13.76
C SER A 136 -21.39 5.16 -13.84
N SER A 137 -21.52 3.84 -13.65
CA SER A 137 -22.79 3.14 -13.64
C SER A 137 -23.39 2.93 -12.24
N LEU A 138 -22.69 3.35 -11.18
CA LEU A 138 -23.16 3.18 -9.81
C LEU A 138 -24.17 4.26 -9.44
N PRO A 139 -25.11 3.97 -8.52
CA PRO A 139 -26.02 4.99 -8.00
C PRO A 139 -25.26 5.98 -7.11
N GLN A 140 -25.84 7.17 -6.94
CA GLN A 140 -25.27 8.24 -6.10
C GLN A 140 -24.91 7.76 -4.68
N PHE A 141 -25.75 6.89 -4.11
CA PHE A 141 -25.51 6.26 -2.81
C PHE A 141 -25.83 4.77 -2.87
N ILE A 142 -25.04 3.97 -2.17
CA ILE A 142 -25.21 2.53 -1.99
C ILE A 142 -25.50 2.27 -0.50
N PRO A 143 -26.61 1.60 -0.15
CA PRO A 143 -26.85 1.21 1.24
C PRO A 143 -25.89 0.12 1.67
N VAL A 144 -25.20 0.32 2.78
CA VAL A 144 -24.23 -0.64 3.35
C VAL A 144 -24.50 -0.90 4.83
N GLU A 145 -24.12 -2.08 5.33
CA GLU A 145 -24.40 -2.49 6.70
C GLU A 145 -23.35 -2.03 7.72
N LYS A 146 -22.15 -1.68 7.25
CA LYS A 146 -21.00 -1.33 8.09
C LYS A 146 -20.54 0.10 7.81
N PRO A 147 -20.11 0.85 8.84
CA PRO A 147 -19.64 2.23 8.69
C PRO A 147 -18.19 2.33 8.19
N LEU A 148 -17.47 1.20 8.18
CA LEU A 148 -16.10 1.06 7.70
C LEU A 148 -16.04 -0.15 6.77
N LEU A 149 -15.51 0.04 5.57
CA LEU A 149 -15.38 -0.99 4.54
C LEU A 149 -13.93 -1.14 4.11
N PHE A 150 -13.55 -2.37 3.82
CA PHE A 150 -12.26 -2.76 3.27
C PHE A 150 -12.45 -3.55 2.00
N HIS A 151 -11.43 -3.57 1.15
CA HIS A 151 -11.33 -4.60 0.12
C HIS A 151 -11.07 -5.95 0.77
N ILE A 152 -11.94 -6.92 0.44
CA ILE A 152 -11.86 -8.29 0.91
C ILE A 152 -11.72 -9.19 -0.30
N GLY A 153 -10.67 -10.00 -0.33
CA GLY A 153 -10.55 -11.15 -1.22
C GLY A 153 -10.77 -12.44 -0.46
N SER A 154 -11.06 -13.52 -1.16
CA SER A 154 -11.01 -14.86 -0.58
C SER A 154 -10.25 -15.82 -1.49
N ILE A 155 -9.55 -16.75 -0.85
CA ILE A 155 -8.86 -17.86 -1.52
C ILE A 155 -9.52 -19.13 -1.02
N ILE A 156 -10.14 -19.87 -1.93
CA ILE A 156 -10.65 -21.21 -1.64
C ILE A 156 -9.51 -22.20 -1.84
N HIS A 157 -9.10 -22.83 -0.74
CA HIS A 157 -8.10 -23.88 -0.74
C HIS A 157 -8.66 -25.17 -1.37
N PRO A 158 -7.82 -26.04 -1.99
CA PRO A 158 -8.29 -27.26 -2.65
C PRO A 158 -9.08 -28.26 -1.78
N ASP A 159 -8.99 -28.17 -0.46
CA ASP A 159 -9.79 -28.96 0.49
C ASP A 159 -11.13 -28.30 0.89
N GLY A 160 -11.46 -27.16 0.27
CA GLY A 160 -12.71 -26.44 0.46
C GLY A 160 -12.69 -25.40 1.57
N LEU A 161 -11.54 -25.12 2.21
CA LEU A 161 -11.44 -24.02 3.18
C LEU A 161 -11.32 -22.67 2.48
N GLU A 162 -12.16 -21.72 2.89
CA GLU A 162 -12.10 -20.34 2.42
C GLU A 162 -11.26 -19.49 3.39
N CYS A 163 -10.17 -18.94 2.89
CA CYS A 163 -9.32 -18.00 3.61
C CYS A 163 -9.62 -16.58 3.14
N ILE A 164 -10.11 -15.74 4.06
CA ILE A 164 -10.38 -14.32 3.79
C ILE A 164 -9.06 -13.54 3.90
N ALA A 165 -8.74 -12.77 2.87
CA ALA A 165 -7.62 -11.85 2.85
C ALA A 165 -8.15 -10.41 2.88
N LEU A 166 -7.72 -9.63 3.87
CA LEU A 166 -7.99 -8.20 3.96
C LEU A 166 -6.87 -7.45 3.26
N ASN A 167 -7.23 -6.43 2.47
CA ASN A 167 -6.29 -5.54 1.83
C ASN A 167 -6.67 -4.07 2.11
N THR A 168 -5.67 -3.24 2.38
CA THR A 168 -5.78 -1.79 2.63
C THR A 168 -5.68 -0.94 1.35
N ASP A 169 -5.58 -1.58 0.18
CA ASP A 169 -5.56 -0.89 -1.13
C ASP A 169 -6.90 -0.25 -1.49
N THR A 170 -7.98 -0.58 -0.76
CA THR A 170 -9.24 0.18 -0.81
C THR A 170 -9.89 0.24 0.56
N ILE A 171 -10.17 1.46 1.03
CA ILE A 171 -10.75 1.71 2.35
C ILE A 171 -11.82 2.80 2.20
N ALA A 172 -12.99 2.59 2.79
CA ALA A 172 -14.02 3.62 2.88
C ALA A 172 -14.52 3.74 4.33
N VAL A 173 -14.47 4.97 4.87
CA VAL A 173 -15.12 5.34 6.12
C VAL A 173 -16.39 6.10 5.77
N ILE A 174 -17.55 5.47 5.97
CA ILE A 174 -18.86 6.03 5.62
C ILE A 174 -19.37 6.93 6.74
N ASP A 175 -19.13 6.51 7.98
CA ASP A 175 -19.54 7.24 9.18
C ASP A 175 -18.42 7.12 10.22
N SER A 176 -17.61 8.16 10.36
CA SER A 176 -16.45 8.19 11.25
C SER A 176 -16.86 8.14 12.73
N GLN A 177 -18.04 8.66 13.06
CA GLN A 177 -18.58 8.60 14.42
C GLN A 177 -19.02 7.17 14.77
N ALA A 178 -19.73 6.49 13.87
CA ALA A 178 -20.13 5.11 14.09
C ALA A 178 -18.97 4.10 14.01
N ALA A 179 -17.91 4.42 13.25
CA ALA A 179 -16.70 3.62 13.14
C ALA A 179 -15.60 4.00 14.16
N SER A 180 -15.88 4.90 15.10
CA SER A 180 -14.82 5.52 15.93
C SER A 180 -14.03 4.52 16.76
N GLU A 181 -14.68 3.47 17.28
CA GLU A 181 -14.02 2.42 18.08
C GLU A 181 -13.04 1.60 17.22
N GLN A 182 -13.45 1.23 16.01
CA GLN A 182 -12.60 0.50 15.06
C GLN A 182 -11.44 1.38 14.58
N ILE A 183 -11.72 2.64 14.24
CA ILE A 183 -10.69 3.61 13.81
C ILE A 183 -9.66 3.81 14.93
N ASN A 184 -10.10 4.05 16.16
CA ASN A 184 -9.20 4.22 17.30
C ASN A 184 -8.31 2.97 17.51
N THR A 185 -8.90 1.78 17.41
CA THR A 185 -8.16 0.51 17.52
C THR A 185 -7.09 0.40 16.44
N ILE A 186 -7.43 0.69 15.18
CA ILE A 186 -6.49 0.66 14.05
C ILE A 186 -5.36 1.67 14.25
N GLN A 187 -5.69 2.90 14.62
CA GLN A 187 -4.68 3.94 14.88
C GLN A 187 -3.75 3.54 16.03
N GLU A 188 -4.29 3.00 17.13
CA GLU A 188 -3.48 2.51 18.25
C GLU A 188 -2.57 1.35 17.83
N ASP A 189 -3.06 0.42 17.02
CA ASP A 189 -2.29 -0.72 16.56
C ASP A 189 -1.18 -0.31 15.58
N LEU A 190 -1.42 0.69 14.73
CA LEU A 190 -0.38 1.33 13.92
C LEU A 190 0.67 2.00 14.80
N ILE A 191 0.26 2.79 15.80
CA ILE A 191 1.18 3.44 16.74
C ILE A 191 2.04 2.39 17.47
N LYS A 192 1.42 1.29 17.92
CA LYS A 192 2.13 0.17 18.57
C LYS A 192 3.09 -0.49 17.59
N ALA A 193 2.68 -0.74 16.35
CA ALA A 193 3.50 -1.39 15.34
C ALA A 193 4.75 -0.56 15.00
N CYS A 194 4.62 0.75 14.82
CA CYS A 194 5.75 1.65 14.55
C CYS A 194 6.69 1.83 15.76
N LYS A 195 6.19 1.66 16.99
CA LYS A 195 6.99 1.78 18.23
C LYS A 195 7.61 0.47 18.71
N ARG A 196 7.23 -0.67 18.14
CA ARG A 196 7.92 -1.93 18.42
C ARG A 196 9.36 -1.73 17.97
N GLN A 197 10.30 -1.84 18.91
CA GLN A 197 11.70 -2.00 18.52
C GLN A 197 11.75 -3.12 17.48
N PRO A 198 12.51 -2.96 16.38
CA PRO A 198 12.74 -4.05 15.47
C PRO A 198 13.17 -5.20 16.37
N GLN A 199 12.33 -6.24 16.46
CA GLN A 199 12.75 -7.43 17.16
C GLN A 199 14.06 -7.78 16.49
N THR A 200 15.13 -7.83 17.27
CA THR A 200 16.38 -8.44 16.80
C THR A 200 15.97 -9.73 16.08
N PRO A 201 16.58 -10.08 14.94
CA PRO A 201 16.25 -11.30 14.20
C PRO A 201 16.30 -12.60 15.03
N ALA A 202 16.65 -12.50 16.31
CA ALA A 202 16.71 -13.55 17.30
C ALA A 202 15.35 -14.06 17.80
N ASP A 203 14.24 -13.31 17.77
CA ASP A 203 13.03 -13.74 18.52
C ASP A 203 11.74 -14.00 17.73
N THR A 204 11.74 -13.87 16.41
CA THR A 204 10.93 -14.76 15.56
C THR A 204 11.59 -14.80 14.19
N THR A 205 12.52 -15.72 14.01
CA THR A 205 12.96 -16.12 12.66
C THR A 205 11.72 -16.39 11.81
N ILE A 206 11.77 -16.10 10.51
CA ILE A 206 10.71 -16.49 9.56
C ILE A 206 10.34 -17.97 9.79
N SER A 207 11.32 -18.81 10.13
CA SER A 207 11.15 -20.19 10.57
C SER A 207 10.27 -20.39 11.81
N GLN A 208 10.40 -19.57 12.86
CA GLN A 208 9.52 -19.60 14.04
C GLN A 208 8.10 -19.14 13.70
N ARG A 209 7.95 -18.08 12.91
CA ARG A 209 6.62 -17.62 12.48
C ARG A 209 5.94 -18.64 11.57
N LEU A 210 6.70 -19.29 10.70
CA LEU A 210 6.25 -20.44 9.92
C LEU A 210 5.92 -21.64 10.80
N ALA A 211 6.65 -21.88 11.89
CA ALA A 211 6.36 -22.96 12.82
C ALA A 211 5.10 -22.68 13.65
N GLU A 212 4.85 -21.43 14.04
CA GLU A 212 3.61 -20.99 14.70
C GLU A 212 2.42 -21.09 13.77
N ILE A 213 2.57 -20.61 12.53
CA ILE A 213 1.60 -20.74 11.46
C ILE A 213 1.32 -22.23 11.22
N ALA A 214 2.35 -23.06 11.01
CA ALA A 214 2.21 -24.50 10.80
C ALA A 214 1.59 -25.21 12.02
N ALA A 215 1.89 -24.78 13.25
CA ALA A 215 1.29 -25.32 14.47
C ALA A 215 -0.20 -24.97 14.58
N GLN A 216 -0.60 -23.74 14.23
CA GLN A 216 -2.00 -23.35 14.07
C GLN A 216 -2.67 -24.20 12.99
N TYR A 217 -2.05 -24.36 11.81
CA TYR A 217 -2.58 -25.21 10.73
C TYR A 217 -2.74 -26.69 11.11
N LYS A 218 -1.83 -27.22 11.94
CA LYS A 218 -1.89 -28.59 12.48
C LYS A 218 -3.11 -28.80 13.38
N GLN A 219 -3.53 -27.77 14.12
CA GLN A 219 -4.77 -27.79 14.90
C GLN A 219 -6.01 -27.90 14.01
N TYR A 220 -5.95 -27.39 12.79
CA TYR A 220 -7.03 -27.42 11.80
C TYR A 220 -6.97 -28.60 10.81
N LYS A 221 -6.07 -29.57 11.01
CA LYS A 221 -5.85 -30.76 10.14
C LYS A 221 -5.59 -30.40 8.66
N LEU A 222 -5.01 -29.25 8.40
CA LEU A 222 -4.65 -28.82 7.05
C LEU A 222 -3.34 -29.46 6.63
N ASN A 223 -3.27 -30.01 5.41
CA ASN A 223 -2.08 -30.68 4.89
C ASN A 223 -1.02 -29.61 4.52
N PRO A 224 0.15 -29.56 5.19
CA PRO A 224 1.19 -28.56 4.91
C PRO A 224 1.75 -28.64 3.49
N GLU A 225 1.59 -29.78 2.81
CA GLU A 225 2.06 -30.00 1.44
C GLU A 225 1.28 -29.20 0.38
N ALA A 226 0.10 -28.67 0.72
CA ALA A 226 -0.72 -27.88 -0.19
C ALA A 226 -0.20 -26.43 -0.40
N LEU A 227 0.67 -25.95 0.48
CA LEU A 227 1.53 -24.79 0.22
C LEU A 227 2.73 -25.26 -0.61
N THR A 228 2.54 -25.28 -1.93
CA THR A 228 3.50 -25.76 -2.94
C THR A 228 4.97 -25.52 -2.58
N VAL A 229 5.77 -26.57 -2.76
CA VAL A 229 7.23 -26.69 -2.57
C VAL A 229 8.05 -25.49 -3.08
N ALA A 230 7.57 -24.75 -4.07
CA ALA A 230 8.20 -23.53 -4.59
C ALA A 230 8.26 -22.38 -3.56
N ASN A 231 7.17 -22.15 -2.82
CA ASN A 231 7.13 -21.09 -1.80
C ASN A 231 7.96 -21.49 -0.57
N TYR A 232 7.95 -22.77 -0.18
CA TYR A 232 8.76 -23.25 0.94
C TYR A 232 10.27 -23.15 0.66
N ASN A 233 10.72 -23.51 -0.54
CA ASN A 233 12.12 -23.40 -0.93
C ASN A 233 12.57 -21.94 -1.06
N LEU A 234 11.73 -21.07 -1.60
CA LEU A 234 12.01 -19.64 -1.69
C LEU A 234 12.11 -19.02 -0.29
N VAL A 235 11.15 -19.32 0.59
CA VAL A 235 11.15 -18.80 1.96
C VAL A 235 12.30 -19.36 2.80
N ARG A 236 12.68 -20.63 2.61
CA ARG A 236 13.89 -21.20 3.25
C ARG A 236 15.16 -20.50 2.76
N LYS A 237 15.26 -20.23 1.45
CA LYS A 237 16.40 -19.52 0.86
C LYS A 237 16.47 -18.07 1.34
N LEU A 238 15.33 -17.39 1.49
CA LEU A 238 15.25 -16.05 2.09
C LEU A 238 15.63 -16.06 3.57
N ALA A 239 15.20 -17.08 4.33
CA ALA A 239 15.60 -17.27 5.72
C ALA A 239 17.12 -17.50 5.86
N GLU A 240 17.70 -18.37 5.02
CA GLU A 240 19.15 -18.59 4.90
C GLU A 240 19.90 -17.30 4.53
N LEU A 241 19.33 -16.47 3.65
CA LEU A 241 19.93 -15.20 3.23
C LEU A 241 19.90 -14.12 4.30
N SER A 242 18.87 -14.14 5.14
CA SER A 242 18.68 -13.20 6.25
C SER A 242 19.45 -13.58 7.52
N ALA A 243 19.96 -14.83 7.60
CA ALA A 243 20.62 -15.33 8.79
C ALA A 243 21.90 -14.54 9.12
N GLY A 244 21.91 -13.91 10.30
CA GLY A 244 23.05 -13.13 10.79
C GLY A 244 23.27 -11.78 10.09
N LYS A 245 22.30 -11.32 9.28
CA LYS A 245 22.37 -10.05 8.55
C LYS A 245 21.32 -9.06 9.07
N THR A 246 21.63 -7.78 9.00
CA THR A 246 20.67 -6.70 9.20
C THR A 246 19.63 -6.67 8.06
N ILE A 247 18.54 -5.92 8.24
CA ILE A 247 17.50 -5.76 7.20
C ILE A 247 18.10 -5.18 5.91
N VAL A 248 19.01 -4.21 6.06
CA VAL A 248 19.71 -3.57 4.92
C VAL A 248 20.57 -4.59 4.17
N GLU A 249 21.37 -5.37 4.89
CA GLU A 249 22.24 -6.41 4.30
C GLU A 249 21.44 -7.57 3.69
N THR A 250 20.33 -7.95 4.32
CA THR A 250 19.39 -8.96 3.81
C THR A 250 18.78 -8.49 2.49
N ARG A 251 18.32 -7.23 2.44
CA ARG A 251 17.76 -6.61 1.24
C ARG A 251 18.79 -6.52 0.13
N GLN A 252 20.03 -6.12 0.43
CA GLN A 252 21.13 -6.11 -0.54
C GLN A 252 21.47 -7.51 -1.06
N ALA A 253 21.44 -8.53 -0.20
CA ALA A 253 21.70 -9.91 -0.59
C ALA A 253 20.59 -10.48 -1.51
N ILE A 254 19.33 -10.14 -1.25
CA ILE A 254 18.20 -10.51 -2.10
C ILE A 254 18.35 -9.85 -3.48
N LEU A 255 18.57 -8.52 -3.51
CA LEU A 255 18.80 -7.79 -4.76
C LEU A 255 19.97 -8.35 -5.56
N SER A 256 21.09 -8.66 -4.90
CA SER A 256 22.27 -9.23 -5.55
C SER A 256 21.99 -10.60 -6.17
N LEU A 257 21.24 -11.46 -5.49
CA LEU A 257 20.86 -12.77 -6.01
C LEU A 257 19.89 -12.69 -7.18
N THR A 258 18.91 -11.78 -7.11
CA THR A 258 17.99 -11.53 -8.23
C THR A 258 18.77 -11.05 -9.45
N LEU A 259 19.73 -10.13 -9.27
CA LEU A 259 20.62 -9.65 -10.35
C LEU A 259 21.54 -10.76 -10.90
N GLN A 260 22.09 -11.61 -10.03
CA GLN A 260 23.00 -12.69 -10.42
C GLN A 260 22.28 -13.87 -11.11
N GLN A 261 21.00 -14.08 -10.84
CA GLN A 261 20.16 -15.03 -11.59
C GLN A 261 19.78 -14.47 -12.98
N LEU A 262 19.71 -13.15 -13.12
CA LEU A 262 19.45 -12.48 -14.40
C LEU A 262 20.67 -12.49 -15.32
N SER A 263 21.90 -12.39 -14.79
CA SER A 263 23.13 -12.45 -15.59
C SER A 263 23.40 -13.82 -16.23
N VAL A 264 22.75 -14.88 -15.76
CA VAL A 264 22.78 -16.22 -16.39
C VAL A 264 21.96 -16.24 -17.70
N TYR A 265 21.05 -15.29 -17.90
CA TYR A 265 20.21 -15.17 -19.10
C TYR A 265 20.63 -14.02 -20.04
N MET A 266 21.74 -13.31 -19.76
CA MET A 266 22.13 -12.10 -20.50
C MET A 266 23.62 -12.11 -20.87
N THR A 267 23.93 -11.88 -22.16
CA THR A 267 25.32 -11.77 -22.65
C THR A 267 25.83 -10.32 -22.79
N SER A 268 25.00 -9.28 -22.59
CA SER A 268 25.45 -7.89 -22.38
C SER A 268 24.35 -6.99 -21.79
N ASP A 269 24.75 -5.92 -21.08
CA ASP A 269 23.89 -4.99 -20.34
C ASP A 269 23.09 -4.00 -21.21
N ASP A 270 23.45 -3.83 -22.50
CA ASP A 270 22.84 -2.83 -23.39
C ASP A 270 21.55 -3.29 -24.07
N ASP A 271 21.17 -4.57 -23.94
CA ASP A 271 20.03 -5.15 -24.65
C ASP A 271 18.74 -5.25 -23.80
N MET A 272 18.69 -4.65 -22.61
CA MET A 272 17.51 -4.75 -21.75
C MET A 272 16.39 -3.82 -22.25
N PRO A 273 15.26 -4.34 -22.79
CA PRO A 273 14.13 -3.50 -23.16
C PRO A 273 13.54 -2.87 -21.90
N ASP A 274 13.19 -1.59 -21.95
CA ASP A 274 12.68 -0.83 -20.81
C ASP A 274 11.46 -1.49 -20.13
N GLU A 275 10.68 -2.26 -20.89
CA GLU A 275 9.55 -3.04 -20.38
C GLU A 275 9.97 -4.17 -19.42
N ILE A 276 11.09 -4.87 -19.71
CA ILE A 276 11.62 -5.91 -18.82
C ILE A 276 12.21 -5.27 -17.56
N ARG A 277 12.90 -4.12 -17.68
CA ARG A 277 13.41 -3.37 -16.53
C ARG A 277 12.27 -2.87 -15.63
N SER A 278 11.18 -2.39 -16.22
CA SER A 278 10.01 -1.90 -15.48
C SER A 278 9.20 -3.04 -14.82
N GLN A 279 9.16 -4.21 -15.45
CA GLN A 279 8.50 -5.40 -14.90
C GLN A 279 9.32 -6.04 -13.75
N LEU A 280 10.65 -6.03 -13.84
CA LEU A 280 11.55 -6.46 -12.76
C LEU A 280 11.52 -5.52 -11.55
N LEU A 281 11.34 -4.21 -11.76
CA LEU A 281 11.08 -3.26 -10.68
C LEU A 281 9.72 -3.51 -10.01
N LYS A 282 8.69 -3.88 -10.78
CA LYS A 282 7.40 -4.32 -10.23
C LYS A 282 7.52 -5.60 -9.42
N GLU A 283 8.25 -6.60 -9.92
CA GLU A 283 8.42 -7.87 -9.22
C GLU A 283 9.34 -7.78 -8.00
N SER A 284 10.27 -6.82 -7.97
CA SER A 284 11.06 -6.51 -6.76
C SER A 284 10.26 -5.71 -5.72
N VAL A 285 9.22 -4.97 -6.12
CA VAL A 285 8.26 -4.33 -5.21
C VAL A 285 7.35 -5.34 -4.52
N ILE A 286 7.04 -6.49 -5.15
CA ILE A 286 6.31 -7.63 -4.52
C ILE A 286 7.02 -8.12 -3.24
N TYR A 287 8.33 -7.89 -3.11
CA TYR A 287 9.11 -8.34 -1.96
C TYR A 287 9.23 -7.33 -0.82
N THR A 288 8.58 -6.15 -0.90
CA THR A 288 8.51 -5.19 0.22
C THR A 288 7.13 -4.58 0.50
N THR A 289 6.13 -4.83 -0.34
CA THR A 289 4.71 -4.54 -0.10
C THR A 289 3.88 -5.67 -0.70
N GLY A 290 2.72 -5.99 -0.11
CA GLY A 290 1.91 -7.18 -0.40
C GLY A 290 1.56 -7.46 -1.87
N PRO A 291 1.02 -8.66 -2.17
CA PRO A 291 1.02 -9.23 -3.51
C PRO A 291 0.09 -8.49 -4.47
N GLY A 292 0.69 -7.90 -5.51
CA GLY A 292 0.01 -7.39 -6.69
C GLY A 292 -0.68 -8.52 -7.48
N VAL A 293 -1.89 -8.23 -7.95
CA VAL A 293 -2.70 -9.13 -8.77
C VAL A 293 -2.27 -9.03 -10.24
N ILE A 294 -2.00 -10.18 -10.87
CA ILE A 294 -1.80 -10.31 -12.32
C ILE A 294 -3.19 -10.26 -13.00
N PRO A 295 -3.45 -9.38 -13.99
CA PRO A 295 -4.71 -9.43 -14.72
C PRO A 295 -4.78 -10.69 -15.61
N PRO A 296 -5.97 -11.29 -15.80
CA PRO A 296 -6.12 -12.43 -16.69
C PRO A 296 -5.79 -12.02 -18.14
N LYS A 297 -4.98 -12.85 -18.81
CA LYS A 297 -4.78 -12.76 -20.26
C LYS A 297 -6.11 -13.11 -20.95
N ASN A 298 -6.67 -12.17 -21.69
CA ASN A 298 -7.72 -12.48 -22.65
C ASN A 298 -7.10 -13.12 -23.89
N ASN A 299 -7.75 -14.18 -24.37
CA ASN A 299 -7.43 -14.93 -25.59
C ASN A 299 -7.43 -14.05 -26.84
#